data_AF-A0A932CU32-F1
#
_entry.id   AF-A0A932CU32-F1
#
_cell.length_a   1.000
_cell.length_b   1.000
_cell.length_c   1.000
_cell.angle_alpha   90.00
_cell.angle_beta   90.00
_cell.angle_gamma   90.00
#
_symmetry.space_group_name_H-M   'P 1'
#
loop_
_entity.id
_entity.type
_entity.pdbx_description
1 polymer ?
#
loop_
_entity_poly.entity_id
_entity_poly.type
_entity_poly.pdbx_seq_one_letter_code
_entity_poly.pdbx_strand_id
1 'polypeptide(L)' 'MPKQLKTVSSNDKSWGHCQNCNYFASPARIPLPTEEAHCNHPELKKFELVVFGASGCSGFRLRQGLPVTVEEPAAGVSPA' A
#
# COMPACT_ATOMS: atom_id res chain seq x y z
N MET A 1 -21.87 12.25 15.16
CA MET A 1 -20.63 11.75 15.82
C MET A 1 -19.45 12.15 14.95
N PRO A 2 -18.44 12.88 15.45
CA PRO A 2 -17.34 13.34 14.61
C PRO A 2 -16.52 12.13 14.15
N LYS A 3 -16.36 11.99 12.82
CA LYS A 3 -15.47 11.01 12.18
C LYS A 3 -14.06 11.25 12.70
N GLN A 4 -13.64 10.43 13.66
CA GLN A 4 -12.26 10.42 14.16
C GLN A 4 -11.37 10.03 12.98
N LEU A 5 -10.85 11.04 12.31
CA LEU A 5 -9.71 10.97 11.40
C LEU A 5 -8.59 10.33 12.22
N LYS A 6 -8.44 9.02 12.11
CA LYS A 6 -7.30 8.33 12.70
C LYS A 6 -6.10 8.74 11.86
N THR A 7 -5.50 9.85 12.24
CA THR A 7 -4.10 10.14 12.01
C THR A 7 -3.36 8.83 12.19
N VAL A 8 -2.80 8.28 11.12
CA VAL A 8 -2.00 7.07 11.17
C VAL A 8 -0.87 7.38 12.15
N SER A 9 -0.99 6.84 13.37
CA SER A 9 -0.05 7.11 14.46
C SER A 9 1.33 6.68 14.00
N SER A 10 2.17 7.69 13.81
CA SER A 10 3.61 7.61 13.70
C SER A 10 4.15 6.69 14.80
N ASN A 11 4.80 5.59 14.41
CA ASN A 11 5.92 4.89 15.07
C ASN A 11 5.79 3.35 15.13
N ASP A 12 5.87 2.66 13.99
CA ASP A 12 6.64 1.43 13.75
C ASP A 12 6.65 1.20 12.22
N LYS A 13 7.72 0.66 11.64
CA LYS A 13 7.98 0.58 10.18
C LYS A 13 6.69 0.33 9.39
N SER A 14 6.16 1.36 8.72
CA SER A 14 4.86 1.30 8.08
C SER A 14 4.88 0.23 6.99
N TRP A 15 4.30 -0.94 7.26
CA TRP A 15 4.10 -1.99 6.26
C TRP A 15 2.86 -1.68 5.43
N GLY A 16 2.92 -1.95 4.13
CA GLY A 16 1.79 -1.74 3.24
C GLY A 16 2.05 -2.30 1.84
N HIS A 17 0.98 -2.41 1.05
CA HIS A 17 1.04 -2.98 -0.29
C HIS A 17 1.72 -2.06 -1.30
N CYS A 18 2.47 -2.64 -2.24
CA CYS A 18 3.19 -1.96 -3.30
C CYS A 18 2.25 -1.11 -4.16
N GLN A 19 1.01 -1.55 -4.43
CA GLN A 19 0.04 -0.76 -5.19
C GLN A 19 -0.27 0.61 -4.57
N ASN A 20 -0.14 0.73 -3.24
CA ASN A 20 -0.36 1.97 -2.48
C ASN A 20 0.95 2.70 -2.18
N CYS A 21 2.10 2.17 -2.61
CA CYS A 21 3.42 2.66 -2.28
C CYS A 21 3.91 3.73 -3.28
N ASN A 22 4.51 4.79 -2.77
CA ASN A 22 5.09 5.88 -3.56
C ASN A 22 6.25 5.41 -4.45
N TYR A 23 6.92 4.31 -4.07
CA TYR A 23 8.05 3.76 -4.79
C TYR A 23 7.67 2.72 -5.86
N PHE A 24 6.40 2.33 -5.93
CA PHE A 24 5.93 1.38 -6.94
C PHE A 24 5.83 2.07 -8.29
N ALA A 25 6.64 1.61 -9.25
CA ALA A 25 6.83 2.24 -10.56
C ALA A 25 5.72 1.90 -11.57
N SER A 26 4.49 1.70 -11.09
CA SER A 26 3.35 1.47 -11.96
C SER A 26 3.00 2.73 -12.76
N PRO A 27 2.76 2.60 -14.08
CA PRO A 27 2.25 3.68 -14.92
C PRO A 27 0.77 3.98 -14.65
N ALA A 28 0.05 3.09 -13.95
CA ALA A 28 -1.35 3.28 -13.64
C ALA A 28 -1.54 4.38 -12.57
N ARG A 29 -2.58 5.19 -12.76
CA ARG A 29 -3.02 6.17 -11.75
C ARG A 29 -3.46 5.47 -10.46
N ILE A 30 -4.16 4.34 -10.59
CA ILE A 30 -4.59 3.47 -9.49
C ILE A 30 -4.03 2.07 -9.82
N PRO A 31 -2.87 1.69 -9.26
CA PRO A 31 -2.28 0.39 -9.51
C PRO A 31 -3.12 -0.75 -8.94
N LEU A 32 -3.09 -1.90 -9.60
CA LEU A 32 -3.84 -3.10 -9.21
C LEU A 32 -2.97 -4.06 -8.37
N PRO A 33 -3.58 -4.91 -7.53
CA PRO A 33 -2.85 -5.92 -6.76
C PRO A 33 -2.12 -6.94 -7.62
N THR A 34 -2.67 -7.25 -8.79
CA THR A 34 -2.13 -8.22 -9.74
C THR A 34 -1.14 -7.60 -10.73
N GLU A 35 -0.89 -6.30 -10.65
CA GLU A 35 0.03 -5.61 -11.57
C GLU A 35 1.48 -5.81 -11.13
N GLU A 36 2.37 -6.07 -12.08
CA GLU A 36 3.81 -6.15 -11.85
C GLU A 36 4.48 -4.83 -12.22
N ALA A 37 5.27 -4.28 -11.31
CA ALA A 37 6.12 -3.13 -11.60
C ALA A 37 7.40 -3.13 -10.77
N HIS A 38 8.36 -2.31 -11.18
CA HIS A 38 9.62 -2.18 -10.45
C HIS A 38 9.45 -1.45 -9.11
N CYS A 39 10.24 -1.86 -8.12
CA CYS A 39 10.38 -1.16 -6.86
C CYS A 39 11.53 -0.14 -6.91
N ASN A 40 11.21 1.15 -6.82
CA ASN A 40 12.18 2.25 -6.82
C ASN A 40 12.61 2.70 -5.41
N HIS A 41 12.43 1.86 -4.39
CA HIS A 41 12.86 2.20 -3.03
C HIS A 41 14.39 2.40 -3.03
N PRO A 42 14.94 3.49 -2.45
CA PRO A 42 16.35 3.85 -2.60
C PRO A 42 17.33 2.74 -2.19
N GLU A 43 17.02 1.99 -1.12
CA GLU A 43 17.85 0.88 -0.65
C GLU A 43 17.70 -0.41 -1.47
N LEU A 44 16.58 -0.57 -2.19
CA LEU A 44 16.23 -1.80 -2.92
C LEU A 44 16.39 -1.68 -4.43
N LYS A 45 16.38 -0.45 -4.97
CA LYS A 45 16.45 -0.17 -6.43
C LYS A 45 17.68 -0.80 -7.09
N LYS A 46 18.78 -0.96 -6.35
CA LYS A 46 20.01 -1.63 -6.81
C LYS A 46 19.81 -3.10 -7.20
N PHE A 47 18.74 -3.73 -6.73
CA PHE A 47 18.39 -5.12 -7.07
C PHE A 47 17.39 -5.22 -8.22
N GLU A 48 16.93 -4.09 -8.78
CA GLU A 48 16.00 -4.01 -9.91
C GLU A 48 14.73 -4.87 -9.76
N LEU A 49 14.26 -5.03 -8.52
CA LEU A 49 13.15 -5.91 -8.17
C LEU A 49 11.88 -5.58 -8.95
N VAL A 50 11.27 -6.59 -9.56
CA VAL A 50 9.90 -6.57 -10.07
C VAL A 50 9.01 -7.22 -9.03
N VAL A 51 7.95 -6.53 -8.60
CA VAL A 51 7.05 -6.98 -7.55
C VAL A 51 5.60 -6.80 -7.99
N PHE A 52 4.72 -7.65 -7.45
CA PHE A 52 3.27 -7.49 -7.62
C PHE A 52 2.74 -6.37 -6.71
N GLY A 53 1.68 -5.69 -7.14
CA GLY A 53 1.01 -4.65 -6.35
C GLY A 53 0.53 -5.13 -4.97
N ALA A 54 0.15 -6.41 -4.85
CA ALA A 54 -0.23 -7.06 -3.59
C ALA A 54 0.97 -7.40 -2.66
N SER A 55 2.20 -7.31 -3.16
CA SER A 55 3.40 -7.49 -2.32
C SER A 55 3.55 -6.33 -1.34
N GLY A 56 4.32 -6.49 -0.27
CA GLY A 56 4.57 -5.41 0.69
C GLY A 56 5.94 -5.52 1.34
N CYS A 57 6.46 -4.38 1.82
CA CYS A 57 7.74 -4.32 2.52
C CYS A 57 7.70 -3.32 3.67
N SER A 58 8.68 -3.41 4.59
CA SER A 58 8.81 -2.51 5.74
C SER A 58 9.32 -1.10 5.40
N GLY A 59 9.68 -0.86 4.13
CA GLY A 59 10.06 0.45 3.61
C GLY A 59 8.90 1.17 2.93
N PHE A 60 7.65 0.76 3.21
CA PHE A 60 6.49 1.32 2.54
C PHE A 60 6.28 2.79 2.91
N ARG A 61 5.96 3.59 1.89
CA ARG A 61 5.58 4.99 2.01
C ARG A 61 4.35 5.20 1.16
N LEU A 62 3.27 5.66 1.76
CA LEU A 62 2.01 5.87 1.04
C LEU A 62 2.20 6.87 -0.13
N ARG A 63 1.72 6.49 -1.32
CA ARG A 63 1.68 7.36 -2.51
C ARG A 63 0.64 8.47 -2.28
N GLN A 64 1.02 9.72 -2.56
CA GLN A 64 0.08 10.84 -2.49
C GLN A 64 -0.95 10.77 -3.63
N GLY A 65 -2.21 11.08 -3.33
CA GLY A 65 -3.28 11.18 -4.33
C GLY A 65 -3.99 9.87 -4.67
N LEU A 66 -3.66 8.75 -4.02
CA LEU A 66 -4.49 7.54 -4.10
C LEU A 66 -5.62 7.62 -3.06
N PRO A 67 -6.88 7.36 -3.46
CA PRO A 67 -7.91 7.07 -2.49
C PRO A 67 -7.56 5.73 -1.83
N VAL A 68 -7.05 5.77 -0.60
CA VAL A 68 -6.88 4.55 0.20
C VAL A 68 -8.28 4.04 0.50
N THR A 69 -8.75 3.10 -0.30
CA THR A 69 -9.86 2.23 0.09
C THR A 69 -9.27 1.32 1.15
N VAL A 70 -9.37 1.74 2.41
CA VAL A 70 -9.16 0.84 3.54
C VAL A 70 -10.24 -0.22 3.41
N GLU A 71 -9.87 -1.40 2.92
CA GLU A 71 -10.69 -2.58 3.06
C GLU A 71 -10.83 -2.84 4.56
N GLU A 72 -11.95 -2.41 5.13
CA GLU A 72 -12.32 -2.85 6.47
C GLU A 72 -12.44 -4.37 6.42
N PRO A 73 -11.81 -5.14 7.33
CA PRO A 73 -12.03 -6.58 7.38
C PRO A 73 -13.54 -6.78 7.52
N ALA A 74 -14.15 -7.47 6.54
CA ALA A 74 -15.56 -7.78 6.57
C ALA A 74 -15.85 -8.43 7.92
N ALA A 75 -16.46 -7.66 8.83
CA ALA A 75 -16.94 -8.17 10.09
C ALA A 75 -17.84 -9.34 9.72
N GLY A 76 -17.41 -10.54 10.12
CA GLY A 76 -18.06 -11.78 9.78
C GLY A 76 -19.55 -11.67 10.06
N VAL A 77 -20.34 -11.60 8.98
CA VAL A 77 -21.74 -11.93 9.04
C VAL A 77 -21.76 -13.45 9.23
N SER A 78 -21.86 -13.88 10.48
CA SER A 78 -22.39 -15.19 10.82
C SER A 78 -23.93 -15.07 10.77
N PRO A 79 -24.62 -15.65 9.78
CA PRO A 79 -26.07 -15.75 9.86
C PRO A 79 -26.47 -16.82 10.89
N ALA A 80 -27.30 -16.36 11.85
CA ALA A 80 -28.30 -17.05 12.68
C ALA A 80 -27.97 -18.42 13.31
#